data_AF-A0A7J6X2E7-F1
#
_entry.id   AF-A0A7J6X2E7-F1
#
_cell.length_a   1.000
_cell.length_b   1.000
_cell.length_c   1.000
_cell.angle_alpha   90.00
_cell.angle_beta   90.00
_cell.angle_gamma   90.00
#
_symmetry.space_group_name_H-M   'P 1'
#
loop_
_entity.id
_entity.type
_entity.pdbx_description
1 polymer ?
#
loop_
_entity_poly.entity_id
_entity_poly.type
_entity_poly.pdbx_seq_one_letter_code
_entity_poly.pdbx_strand_id
1 'polypeptide(L)'
;MQDLPRTFPGHPWLDTPEGHASLRRVLVAYSFRDSDVGYCQGLNYVAALLLLVMKTEEEAFWMLAVLLENVLVNDCYTDNLSGCHVEQRVFKDLLAKKCPRIAAHLEAMEFDVSLVATEWFLCLFSKSLPSE
;
A
#
# COMPACT_ATOMS: atom_id res chain seq x y z
N MET A 1 12.83 -4.70 7.75
CA MET A 1 11.36 -4.79 7.94
C MET A 1 11.01 -4.62 9.41
N GLN A 2 10.97 -3.38 9.88
CA GLN A 2 10.70 -3.03 11.28
C GLN A 2 9.18 -2.85 11.53
N ASP A 3 8.37 -2.86 10.48
CA ASP A 3 6.94 -2.51 10.53
C ASP A 3 6.00 -3.71 10.66
N LEU A 4 6.51 -4.94 10.61
CA LEU A 4 5.69 -6.16 10.71
C LEU A 4 4.78 -6.14 11.95
N PRO A 5 5.26 -5.81 13.17
CA PRO A 5 4.41 -5.79 14.37
C PRO A 5 3.34 -4.68 14.36
N ARG A 6 3.41 -3.73 13.41
CA ARG A 6 2.43 -2.65 13.26
C ARG A 6 1.39 -2.96 12.18
N THR A 7 1.51 -4.09 11.50
CA THR A 7 0.62 -4.47 10.39
C THR A 7 -0.55 -5.26 10.95
N PHE A 8 -1.76 -4.68 10.91
CA PHE A 8 -2.99 -5.23 11.53
C PHE A 8 -2.79 -5.74 12.98
N PRO A 9 -2.39 -4.85 13.92
CA PRO A 9 -2.15 -5.24 15.30
C PRO A 9 -3.41 -5.84 15.94
N GLY A 10 -3.25 -6.95 16.68
CA GLY A 10 -4.37 -7.68 17.29
C GLY A 10 -5.09 -8.68 16.37
N HIS A 11 -4.69 -8.82 15.10
CA HIS A 11 -5.24 -9.87 14.25
C HIS A 11 -4.76 -11.27 14.74
N PRO A 12 -5.67 -12.22 15.04
CA PRO A 12 -5.32 -13.45 15.80
C PRO A 12 -4.19 -14.28 15.23
N TRP A 13 -4.09 -14.36 13.89
CA TRP A 13 -3.02 -15.11 13.23
C TRP A 13 -1.83 -14.24 12.83
N LEU A 14 -2.07 -12.97 12.46
CA LEU A 14 -1.00 -12.15 11.90
C LEU A 14 -0.08 -11.63 13.01
N ASP A 15 -0.65 -11.37 14.18
CA ASP A 15 0.06 -10.96 15.39
C ASP A 15 0.68 -12.16 16.14
N THR A 16 1.20 -13.13 15.38
CA THR A 16 1.94 -14.29 15.87
C THR A 16 3.34 -14.31 15.25
N PRO A 17 4.33 -14.97 15.87
CA PRO A 17 5.64 -15.18 15.26
C PRO A 17 5.55 -15.82 13.86
N GLU A 18 4.63 -16.76 13.68
CA GLU A 18 4.39 -17.47 12.43
C GLU A 18 3.83 -16.54 11.34
N GLY A 19 2.82 -15.74 11.67
CA GLY A 19 2.23 -14.74 10.77
C GLY A 19 3.25 -13.70 10.33
N HIS A 20 4.01 -13.14 11.28
CA HIS A 20 5.09 -12.20 10.98
C HIS A 20 6.21 -12.83 10.12
N ALA A 21 6.53 -14.11 10.34
CA ALA A 21 7.52 -14.82 9.54
C ALA A 21 7.02 -15.05 8.10
N SER A 22 5.75 -15.40 7.92
CA SER A 22 5.13 -15.55 6.60
C SER A 22 5.12 -14.24 5.82
N LEU A 23 4.64 -13.15 6.45
CA LEU A 23 4.66 -11.82 5.85
C LEU A 23 6.07 -11.37 5.47
N ARG A 24 7.07 -11.62 6.34
CA ARG A 24 8.47 -11.34 6.02
C ARG A 24 8.95 -12.11 4.80
N ARG A 25 8.65 -13.41 4.68
CA ARG A 25 9.09 -14.22 3.54
C ARG A 25 8.51 -13.72 2.23
N VAL A 26 7.22 -13.39 2.18
CA VAL A 26 6.58 -12.84 0.98
C VAL A 26 7.24 -11.52 0.57
N LEU A 27 7.39 -10.58 1.50
CA LEU A 27 7.97 -9.27 1.21
C LEU A 27 9.44 -9.38 0.79
N VAL A 28 10.22 -10.25 1.44
CA VAL A 28 11.63 -10.47 1.09
C VAL A 28 11.73 -11.14 -0.28
N ALA A 29 10.92 -12.16 -0.54
CA ALA A 29 10.88 -12.81 -1.86
C ALA A 29 10.55 -11.80 -2.96
N TYR A 30 9.61 -10.88 -2.72
CA TYR A 30 9.26 -9.85 -3.70
C TYR A 30 10.43 -8.88 -3.93
N SER A 31 11.12 -8.45 -2.87
CA SER A 31 12.30 -7.57 -2.99
C SER A 31 13.46 -8.20 -3.79
N PHE A 32 13.52 -9.55 -3.88
CA PHE A 32 14.48 -10.24 -4.75
C PHE A 32 14.00 -10.38 -6.20
N ARG A 33 12.68 -10.37 -6.42
CA ARG A 33 12.07 -10.45 -7.75
C ARG A 33 12.17 -9.11 -8.48
N ASP A 34 11.95 -8.03 -7.75
CA ASP A 34 12.00 -6.66 -8.26
C ASP A 34 12.93 -5.81 -7.37
N SER A 35 14.17 -5.64 -7.84
CA SER A 35 15.19 -4.88 -7.12
C SER A 35 14.94 -3.37 -7.10
N ASP A 36 14.09 -2.86 -8.00
CA ASP A 36 13.82 -1.43 -8.12
C ASP A 36 12.75 -0.98 -7.10
N VAL A 37 11.88 -1.91 -6.68
CA VAL A 37 10.92 -1.69 -5.58
C VAL A 37 11.55 -1.92 -4.20
N GLY A 38 12.42 -2.94 -4.06
CA GLY A 38 12.99 -3.30 -2.76
C GLY A 38 11.90 -3.55 -1.70
N TYR A 39 11.92 -2.79 -0.60
CA TYR A 39 10.82 -2.74 0.38
C TYR A 39 10.35 -1.30 0.59
N CYS A 40 9.14 -1.00 0.11
CA CYS A 40 8.45 0.27 0.35
C CYS A 40 7.49 0.16 1.54
N GLN A 41 7.51 1.15 2.44
CA GLN A 41 6.61 1.21 3.57
C GLN A 41 5.16 1.41 3.11
N GLY A 42 4.26 0.53 3.54
CA GLY A 42 2.87 0.45 3.05
C GLY A 42 2.59 -0.89 2.37
N LEU A 43 3.58 -1.42 1.65
CA LEU A 43 3.47 -2.72 0.97
C LEU A 43 3.22 -3.88 1.93
N ASN A 44 3.69 -3.76 3.17
CA ASN A 44 3.43 -4.71 4.25
C ASN A 44 1.93 -4.92 4.51
N TYR A 45 1.11 -3.86 4.42
CA TYR A 45 -0.35 -3.99 4.62
C TYR A 45 -1.01 -4.71 3.46
N VAL A 46 -0.58 -4.44 2.22
CA VAL A 46 -1.07 -5.13 1.02
C VAL A 46 -0.72 -6.63 1.08
N ALA A 47 0.55 -6.95 1.34
CA ALA A 47 1.00 -8.34 1.46
C ALA A 47 0.32 -9.07 2.62
N ALA A 48 0.11 -8.40 3.76
CA ALA A 48 -0.62 -8.97 4.89
C ALA A 48 -2.08 -9.28 4.53
N LEU A 49 -2.78 -8.35 3.88
CA LEU A 49 -4.16 -8.57 3.44
C LEU A 49 -4.24 -9.78 2.50
N LEU A 50 -3.32 -9.88 1.53
CA LEU A 50 -3.24 -11.04 0.63
C LEU A 50 -3.02 -12.35 1.40
N LEU A 51 -2.14 -12.38 2.39
CA LEU A 51 -1.94 -13.56 3.23
C LEU A 51 -3.18 -13.97 4.03
N LEU A 52 -4.03 -13.01 4.40
CA LEU A 52 -5.27 -13.28 5.13
C LEU A 52 -6.39 -13.85 4.25
N VAL A 53 -6.38 -13.55 2.95
CA VAL A 53 -7.44 -13.97 2.02
C VAL A 53 -7.05 -15.15 1.12
N MET A 54 -5.75 -15.40 0.93
CA MET A 54 -5.24 -16.50 0.11
C MET A 54 -5.08 -17.79 0.94
N LYS A 55 -5.08 -18.95 0.27
CA LYS A 55 -4.97 -20.24 0.98
C LYS A 55 -3.53 -20.58 1.32
N THR A 56 -2.57 -20.06 0.57
CA THR A 56 -1.13 -20.34 0.76
C THR A 56 -0.26 -19.09 0.63
N GLU A 57 0.94 -19.15 1.20
CA GLU A 57 1.97 -18.11 1.08
C GLU A 57 2.40 -17.89 -0.38
N GLU A 58 2.46 -18.97 -1.17
CA GLU A 58 2.81 -18.92 -2.60
C GLU A 58 1.74 -18.17 -3.42
N GLU A 59 0.45 -18.45 -3.17
CA GLU A 59 -0.65 -17.73 -3.81
C GLU A 59 -0.60 -16.23 -3.46
N ALA A 60 -0.36 -15.89 -2.18
CA ALA A 60 -0.22 -14.49 -1.76
C ALA A 60 0.94 -13.79 -2.45
N PHE A 61 2.08 -14.48 -2.63
CA PHE A 61 3.23 -13.94 -3.34
C PHE A 61 2.93 -13.67 -4.82
N TRP A 62 2.35 -14.64 -5.54
CA TRP A 62 2.06 -14.46 -6.97
C TRP A 62 0.97 -13.40 -7.21
N MET A 63 -0.01 -13.32 -6.30
CA MET A 63 -1.02 -12.26 -6.35
C MET A 63 -0.41 -10.88 -6.10
N LEU A 64 0.55 -10.77 -5.16
CA LEU A 64 1.30 -9.53 -4.95
C LEU A 64 2.06 -9.13 -6.21
N ALA A 65 2.74 -10.09 -6.85
CA ALA A 65 3.50 -9.84 -8.07
C ALA A 65 2.62 -9.33 -9.21
N VAL A 66 1.50 -10.00 -9.49
CA VAL A 66 0.55 -9.55 -10.52
C VAL A 66 0.00 -8.16 -10.21
N LEU A 67 -0.31 -7.88 -8.93
CA LEU A 67 -0.83 -6.58 -8.53
C LEU A 67 0.17 -5.47 -8.83
N LEU A 68 1.43 -5.64 -8.42
CA LEU A 68 2.47 -4.63 -8.59
C LEU A 68 2.95 -4.49 -10.04
N GLU A 69 3.06 -5.60 -10.78
CA GLU A 69 3.66 -5.61 -12.12
C GLU A 69 2.65 -5.40 -13.25
N ASN A 70 1.37 -5.67 -13.02
CA ASN A 70 0.38 -5.72 -14.11
C ASN A 70 -0.88 -4.89 -13.85
N VAL A 71 -1.20 -4.54 -12.60
CA VAL A 71 -2.46 -3.87 -12.26
C VAL A 71 -2.24 -2.43 -11.81
N LEU A 72 -1.29 -2.20 -10.90
CA LEU A 72 -1.03 -0.87 -10.37
C LEU A 72 -0.22 -0.02 -11.35
N VAL A 73 -0.24 1.29 -11.12
CA VAL A 73 0.61 2.22 -11.86
C VAL A 73 2.08 1.84 -11.60
N ASN A 74 2.87 1.79 -12.67
CA ASN A 74 4.30 1.50 -12.59
C ASN A 74 4.98 2.47 -11.62
N ASP A 75 6.04 2.00 -10.97
CA ASP A 75 6.86 2.81 -10.07
C ASP A 75 6.12 3.38 -8.84
N CYS A 76 4.96 2.79 -8.44
CA CYS A 76 4.26 3.19 -7.22
C CYS A 76 5.04 2.89 -5.94
N TYR A 77 5.92 1.88 -5.96
CA TYR A 77 6.66 1.42 -4.79
C TYR A 77 8.19 1.50 -4.96
N THR A 78 8.69 2.19 -5.99
CA THR A 78 10.12 2.45 -6.17
C THR A 78 10.62 3.53 -5.21
N ASP A 79 11.94 3.71 -5.10
CA ASP A 79 12.55 4.69 -4.18
C ASP A 79 12.05 6.14 -4.35
N ASN A 80 11.63 6.51 -5.56
CA ASN A 80 11.15 7.86 -5.87
C ASN A 80 9.62 8.00 -5.89
N LEU A 81 8.88 6.89 -5.70
CA LEU A 81 7.42 6.83 -5.67
C LEU A 81 6.75 7.57 -6.85
N SER A 82 7.38 7.57 -8.03
CA SER A 82 6.91 8.37 -9.18
C SER A 82 5.50 7.97 -9.60
N GLY A 83 5.15 6.68 -9.55
CA GLY A 83 3.79 6.20 -9.79
C GLY A 83 2.78 6.78 -8.79
N CYS A 84 3.13 6.80 -7.50
CA CYS A 84 2.26 7.33 -6.46
C CYS A 84 2.04 8.84 -6.64
N HIS A 85 3.07 9.59 -7.04
CA HIS A 85 2.94 11.02 -7.35
C HIS A 85 2.00 11.28 -8.53
N VAL A 86 2.01 10.41 -9.54
CA VAL A 86 1.04 10.49 -10.66
C VAL A 86 -0.38 10.27 -10.14
N GLU A 87 -0.62 9.23 -9.33
CA GLU A 87 -1.94 8.96 -8.75
C GLU A 87 -2.45 10.12 -7.87
N GLN A 88 -1.57 10.68 -7.03
CA GLN A 88 -1.90 11.85 -6.20
C GLN A 88 -2.25 13.08 -7.04
N ARG A 89 -1.54 13.30 -8.17
CA ARG A 89 -1.86 14.41 -9.06
C ARG A 89 -3.23 14.22 -9.71
N VAL A 90 -3.50 13.03 -10.23
CA VAL A 90 -4.81 12.69 -10.80
C VAL A 90 -5.91 12.86 -9.76
N PHE A 91 -5.68 12.43 -8.51
CA PHE A 91 -6.62 12.62 -7.41
C PHE A 91 -6.89 14.10 -7.12
N LYS A 92 -5.86 14.95 -7.08
CA LYS A 92 -6.01 16.40 -6.87
C LYS A 92 -6.85 17.05 -7.97
N ASP A 93 -6.60 16.67 -9.23
CA ASP A 93 -7.36 17.17 -10.38
C ASP A 93 -8.82 16.70 -10.33
N LEU A 94 -9.07 15.44 -9.93
CA LEU A 94 -10.40 14.90 -9.72
C LEU A 94 -11.13 15.59 -8.56
N LEU A 95 -10.44 15.88 -7.45
CA LEU A 95 -11.01 16.58 -6.30
C LEU A 95 -11.46 17.99 -6.69
N ALA A 96 -10.64 18.73 -7.44
CA ALA A 96 -11.00 20.04 -7.96
C ALA A 96 -12.23 19.98 -8.90
N LYS A 97 -12.29 18.96 -9.76
CA LYS A 97 -13.38 18.80 -10.73
C LYS A 97 -14.69 18.32 -10.11
N LYS A 98 -14.63 17.42 -9.14
CA LYS A 98 -15.81 16.72 -8.56
C LYS A 98 -16.27 17.34 -7.25
N CYS A 99 -15.37 17.89 -6.46
CA CYS A 99 -15.63 18.47 -5.15
C CYS A 99 -14.98 19.87 -5.02
N PRO A 100 -15.28 20.83 -5.92
CA PRO A 100 -14.60 22.12 -5.98
C PRO A 100 -14.65 22.90 -4.67
N ARG A 101 -15.75 22.78 -3.90
CA ARG A 101 -15.89 23.41 -2.58
C ARG A 101 -14.89 22.86 -1.57
N ILE A 102 -14.62 21.55 -1.59
CA ILE A 102 -13.65 20.92 -0.69
C ILE A 102 -12.24 21.27 -1.15
N ALA A 103 -11.96 21.19 -2.45
CA ALA A 103 -10.65 21.54 -3.01
C ALA A 103 -10.25 22.98 -2.63
N ALA A 104 -11.14 23.96 -2.84
CA ALA A 104 -10.90 25.34 -2.48
C ALA A 104 -10.71 25.55 -0.96
N HIS A 105 -11.42 24.79 -0.13
CA HIS A 105 -11.27 24.85 1.32
C HIS A 105 -9.90 24.34 1.77
N LEU A 106 -9.45 23.19 1.24
CA LEU A 106 -8.14 22.62 1.55
C LEU A 106 -7.02 23.55 1.06
N GLU A 107 -7.16 24.13 -0.13
CA GLU A 107 -6.20 25.12 -0.66
C GLU A 107 -6.12 26.38 0.21
N ALA A 108 -7.27 26.92 0.67
CA ALA A 108 -7.30 28.06 1.59
C ALA A 108 -6.68 27.75 2.96
N MET A 109 -6.63 26.49 3.36
CA MET A 109 -5.96 26.04 4.58
C MET A 109 -4.47 25.68 4.35
N GLU A 110 -3.97 25.84 3.12
CA GLU A 110 -2.63 25.37 2.71
C GLU A 110 -2.42 23.87 3.02
N PHE A 111 -3.50 23.09 3.00
CA PHE A 111 -3.46 21.66 3.29
C PHE A 111 -3.17 20.88 2.01
N ASP A 112 -2.00 20.23 1.97
CA ASP A 112 -1.67 19.33 0.87
C ASP A 112 -2.35 17.97 1.07
N VAL A 113 -3.31 17.67 0.21
CA VAL A 113 -4.06 16.40 0.24
C VAL A 113 -3.16 15.19 -0.02
N SER A 114 -2.00 15.37 -0.63
CA SER A 114 -0.99 14.31 -0.79
C SER A 114 -0.54 13.74 0.55
N LEU A 115 -0.58 14.51 1.65
CA LEU A 115 -0.19 14.04 3.00
C LEU A 115 -1.04 12.87 3.49
N VAL A 116 -2.34 12.87 3.16
CA VAL A 116 -3.25 11.77 3.53
C VAL A 116 -3.36 10.74 2.42
N ALA A 117 -3.32 11.19 1.16
CA ALA A 117 -3.49 10.32 0.01
C ALA A 117 -2.31 9.36 -0.20
N THR A 118 -1.10 9.73 0.24
CA THR A 118 0.07 8.84 0.15
C THR A 118 -0.18 7.50 0.84
N GLU A 119 -0.71 7.53 2.07
CA GLU A 119 -1.03 6.30 2.80
C GLU A 119 -2.14 5.50 2.11
N TRP A 120 -3.17 6.18 1.60
CA TRP A 120 -4.28 5.54 0.90
C TRP A 120 -3.82 4.75 -0.31
N PHE A 121 -2.96 5.35 -1.15
CA PHE A 121 -2.46 4.71 -2.36
C PHE A 121 -1.42 3.61 -2.04
N LEU A 122 -0.44 3.89 -1.18
CA LEU A 122 0.60 2.89 -0.86
C LEU A 122 0.09 1.70 -0.04
N CYS A 123 -1.00 1.85 0.72
CA CYS A 123 -1.60 0.74 1.44
C CYS A 123 -2.82 0.17 0.71
N LEU A 124 -3.19 0.67 -0.48
CA LEU A 124 -4.44 0.33 -1.17
C LEU A 124 -5.65 0.38 -0.24
N PHE A 125 -5.73 1.43 0.58
CA PHE A 125 -6.75 1.66 1.61
C PHE A 125 -6.83 0.61 2.73
N SER A 126 -6.04 -0.47 2.68
CA SER A 126 -6.10 -1.57 3.65
C SER A 126 -5.78 -1.14 5.08
N LYS A 127 -5.02 -0.05 5.27
CA LYS A 127 -4.76 0.54 6.58
C LYS A 127 -5.86 1.48 7.06
N SER A 128 -6.56 2.12 6.14
CA SER A 128 -7.49 3.23 6.44
C SER A 128 -8.96 2.80 6.47
N LEU A 129 -9.32 1.72 5.79
CA LEU A 129 -10.66 1.15 5.75
C LEU A 129 -10.70 -0.17 6.53
N PRO A 130 -11.81 -0.47 7.24
CA PRO A 130 -11.97 -1.76 7.89
C PRO A 130 -12.04 -2.89 6.86
N SER A 131 -11.49 -4.05 7.21
CA SER A 131 -11.80 -5.30 6.50
C SER A 131 -13.25 -5.68 6.82
N GLU A 132 -14.13 -5.64 5.82
CA GLU A 132 -15.52 -6.08 5.94
C GLU A 132 -15.66 -7.55 6.37
#